data_AF-A0A969C0L0-F1
#
_entry.id   AF-A0A969C0L0-F1
#
_cell.length_a   1.000
_cell.length_b   1.000
_cell.length_c   1.000
_cell.angle_alpha   90.00
_cell.angle_beta   90.00
_cell.angle_gamma   90.00
#
_symmetry.space_group_name_H-M   'P 1'
#
loop_
_entity.id
_entity.type
_entity.pdbx_description
1 polymer ?
#
loop_
_entity_poly.entity_id
_entity_poly.type
_entity_poly.pdbx_seq_one_letter_code
_entity_poly.pdbx_strand_id
1 'polypeptide(L)'
;MPRDREGVDQLVQKLRQNAEANRDNEAVFNQLQQIGEPAVSKLIPLLQDKTPKVRSSAASTLGSMRESAKSAIPSLIPLLKDQDKWVRSSATQALKKLGYQP
;
A
#
# COMPACT_ATOMS: atom_id res chain seq x y z
N MET A 1 21.67 -1.05 -1.39
CA MET A 1 22.38 -2.07 -2.20
C MET A 1 21.43 -2.59 -3.29
N PRO A 2 21.90 -3.17 -4.41
CA PRO A 2 21.02 -3.71 -5.47
C PRO A 2 20.02 -4.77 -4.97
N ARG A 3 20.42 -5.54 -3.94
CA ARG A 3 19.62 -6.61 -3.31
C ARG A 3 18.33 -6.11 -2.64
N ASP A 4 18.31 -4.88 -2.16
CA ASP A 4 17.13 -4.33 -1.46
C ASP A 4 16.00 -4.02 -2.46
N ARG A 5 16.35 -3.58 -3.69
CA ARG A 5 15.37 -3.22 -4.72
C ARG A 5 14.67 -4.45 -5.32
N GLU A 6 15.43 -5.50 -5.58
CA GLU A 6 14.91 -6.76 -6.13
C GLU A 6 14.01 -7.47 -5.11
N GLY A 7 14.36 -7.39 -3.82
CA GLY A 7 13.52 -7.87 -2.72
C GLY A 7 12.18 -7.12 -2.60
N VAL A 8 12.18 -5.78 -2.72
CA VAL A 8 10.93 -4.99 -2.72
C VAL A 8 10.03 -5.38 -3.89
N ASP A 9 10.60 -5.52 -5.08
CA ASP A 9 9.82 -5.86 -6.27
C ASP A 9 9.16 -7.24 -6.14
N GLN A 10 9.86 -8.23 -5.58
CA GLN A 10 9.27 -9.54 -5.27
C GLN A 10 8.15 -9.44 -4.23
N LEU A 11 8.32 -8.64 -3.18
CA LEU A 11 7.29 -8.45 -2.14
C LEU A 11 6.05 -7.75 -2.70
N VAL A 12 6.23 -6.77 -3.57
CA VAL A 12 5.12 -6.09 -4.27
C VAL A 12 4.37 -7.05 -5.19
N GLN A 13 5.09 -7.90 -5.93
CA GLN A 13 4.45 -8.94 -6.75
C GLN A 13 3.67 -9.94 -5.88
N LYS A 14 4.23 -10.35 -4.76
CA LYS A 14 3.55 -11.24 -3.81
C LYS A 14 2.30 -10.60 -3.21
N LEU A 15 2.35 -9.31 -2.88
CA LEU A 15 1.19 -8.54 -2.41
C LEU A 15 0.06 -8.58 -3.44
N ARG A 16 0.38 -8.40 -4.73
CA ARG A 16 -0.58 -8.46 -5.84
C ARG A 16 -1.17 -9.87 -5.99
N GLN A 17 -0.33 -10.90 -6.05
CA GLN A 17 -0.76 -12.29 -6.18
C GLN A 17 -1.67 -12.72 -5.02
N ASN A 18 -1.32 -12.35 -3.80
CA ASN A 18 -2.13 -12.65 -2.63
C ASN A 18 -3.46 -11.87 -2.63
N ALA A 19 -3.44 -10.61 -3.07
CA ALA A 19 -4.66 -9.84 -3.26
C ALA A 19 -5.60 -10.50 -4.27
N GLU A 20 -5.08 -11.00 -5.40
CA GLU A 20 -5.85 -11.73 -6.41
C GLU A 20 -6.33 -13.11 -5.91
N ALA A 21 -5.47 -13.83 -5.17
CA ALA A 21 -5.77 -15.16 -4.62
C ALA A 21 -6.56 -15.13 -3.30
N ASN A 22 -6.98 -13.95 -2.83
CA ASN A 22 -7.64 -13.76 -1.54
C ASN A 22 -6.85 -14.26 -0.31
N ARG A 23 -5.52 -14.23 -0.38
CA ARG A 23 -4.61 -14.63 0.71
C ARG A 23 -4.25 -13.47 1.60
N ASP A 24 -3.81 -13.79 2.82
CA ASP A 24 -3.28 -12.82 3.76
C ASP A 24 -1.92 -12.25 3.27
N ASN A 25 -1.68 -10.98 3.57
CA ASN A 25 -0.48 -10.23 3.24
C ASN A 25 0.31 -9.78 4.47
N GLU A 26 -0.04 -10.22 5.69
CA GLU A 26 0.64 -9.83 6.93
C GLU A 26 2.17 -9.92 6.85
N ALA A 27 2.71 -11.07 6.42
CA ALA A 27 4.16 -11.26 6.28
C ALA A 27 4.79 -10.29 5.27
N VAL A 28 4.08 -10.01 4.17
CA VAL A 28 4.55 -9.07 3.14
C VAL A 28 4.55 -7.64 3.68
N PHE A 29 3.53 -7.27 4.45
CA PHE A 29 3.43 -5.95 5.08
C PHE A 29 4.57 -5.70 6.06
N ASN A 30 4.85 -6.67 6.95
CA ASN A 30 5.92 -6.56 7.94
C ASN A 30 7.28 -6.34 7.26
N GLN A 31 7.54 -7.03 6.16
CA GLN A 31 8.80 -6.92 5.43
C GLN A 31 8.90 -5.59 4.66
N LEU A 32 7.83 -5.13 4.01
CA LEU A 32 7.79 -3.82 3.34
C LEU A 32 7.98 -2.67 4.35
N GLN A 33 7.42 -2.80 5.54
CA GLN A 33 7.60 -1.83 6.62
C GLN A 33 9.07 -1.73 7.08
N GLN A 34 9.76 -2.86 7.21
CA GLN A 34 11.20 -2.87 7.54
C GLN A 34 12.07 -2.21 6.47
N ILE A 35 11.66 -2.29 5.20
CA ILE A 35 12.41 -1.68 4.09
C ILE A 35 12.23 -0.16 4.05
N GLY A 36 11.06 0.36 4.41
CA GLY A 36 10.81 1.80 4.54
C GLY A 36 10.59 2.51 3.19
N GLU A 37 11.22 3.66 2.99
CA GLU A 37 10.96 4.56 1.85
C GLU A 37 11.02 3.91 0.46
N PRO A 38 11.98 3.00 0.15
CA PRO A 38 12.00 2.31 -1.14
C PRO A 38 10.73 1.49 -1.41
N ALA A 39 10.12 0.92 -0.37
CA ALA A 39 8.85 0.22 -0.47
C ALA A 39 7.68 1.18 -0.74
N VAL A 40 7.68 2.36 -0.13
CA VAL A 40 6.65 3.40 -0.37
C VAL A 40 6.58 3.77 -1.84
N SER A 41 7.74 4.06 -2.45
CA SER A 41 7.84 4.43 -3.86
C SER A 41 7.29 3.34 -4.80
N LYS A 42 7.45 2.07 -4.41
CA LYS A 42 6.95 0.93 -5.18
C LYS A 42 5.48 0.60 -4.92
N LEU A 43 4.94 0.99 -3.76
CA LEU A 43 3.53 0.81 -3.39
C LEU A 43 2.60 1.85 -4.02
N ILE A 44 3.08 3.09 -4.23
CA ILE A 44 2.27 4.18 -4.82
C ILE A 44 1.62 3.79 -6.15
N PRO A 45 2.32 3.18 -7.14
CA PRO A 45 1.70 2.77 -8.39
C PRO A 45 0.55 1.75 -8.24
N LEU A 46 0.56 0.91 -7.20
CA LEU A 46 -0.51 -0.08 -6.97
C LEU A 46 -1.81 0.55 -6.47
N LEU A 47 -1.78 1.81 -6.04
CA LEU A 47 -3.00 2.56 -5.72
C LEU A 47 -3.87 2.81 -6.96
N GLN A 48 -3.33 2.63 -8.16
CA GLN A 48 -4.05 2.77 -9.44
C GLN A 48 -4.26 1.42 -10.14
N ASP A 49 -4.03 0.30 -9.44
CA ASP A 49 -4.19 -1.03 -10.00
C ASP A 49 -5.63 -1.29 -10.48
N LYS A 50 -5.80 -2.03 -11.57
CA LYS A 50 -7.12 -2.43 -12.07
C LYS A 50 -7.91 -3.24 -11.05
N THR A 51 -7.22 -4.03 -10.21
CA THR A 51 -7.84 -4.92 -9.24
C THR A 51 -8.10 -4.16 -7.93
N PRO A 52 -9.37 -4.01 -7.48
CA PRO A 52 -9.68 -3.26 -6.27
C PRO A 52 -8.98 -3.79 -5.01
N LYS A 53 -8.83 -5.12 -4.92
CA LYS A 53 -8.14 -5.74 -3.78
C LYS A 53 -6.64 -5.42 -3.73
N VAL A 54 -6.01 -5.16 -4.87
CA VAL A 54 -4.62 -4.71 -4.93
C VAL A 54 -4.53 -3.26 -4.44
N ARG A 55 -5.43 -2.38 -4.91
CA ARG A 55 -5.51 -0.98 -4.44
C ARG A 55 -5.73 -0.90 -2.93
N SER A 56 -6.68 -1.68 -2.39
CA SER A 56 -7.00 -1.68 -0.97
C SER A 56 -5.85 -2.23 -0.11
N SER A 57 -5.13 -3.23 -0.61
CA SER A 57 -3.94 -3.78 0.05
C SER A 57 -2.82 -2.74 0.09
N ALA A 58 -2.51 -2.09 -1.04
CA ALA A 58 -1.49 -1.06 -1.11
C ALA A 58 -1.79 0.12 -0.17
N ALA A 59 -3.04 0.60 -0.16
CA ALA A 59 -3.47 1.65 0.76
C ALA A 59 -3.28 1.24 2.24
N SER A 60 -3.69 0.02 2.59
CA SER A 60 -3.52 -0.51 3.94
C SER A 60 -2.04 -0.60 4.34
N THR A 61 -1.17 -1.10 3.45
CA THR A 61 0.28 -1.18 3.69
C THR A 61 0.88 0.19 3.96
N LEU A 62 0.60 1.17 3.10
CA LEU A 62 1.08 2.55 3.26
C LEU A 62 0.61 3.15 4.59
N GLY A 63 -0.65 2.92 4.97
CA GLY A 63 -1.17 3.35 6.28
C GLY A 63 -0.42 2.73 7.46
N SER A 64 -0.04 1.45 7.38
CA SER A 64 0.69 0.74 8.44
C SER A 64 2.16 1.18 8.54
N MET A 65 2.74 1.71 7.47
CA MET A 65 4.09 2.28 7.46
C MET A 65 4.18 3.64 8.17
N ARG A 66 3.04 4.29 8.46
CA ARG A 66 2.95 5.54 9.25
C ARG A 66 3.89 6.63 8.71
N GLU A 67 4.75 7.19 9.57
CA GLU A 67 5.62 8.33 9.26
C GLU A 67 6.40 8.15 7.96
N SER A 68 6.93 6.95 7.73
CA SER A 68 7.73 6.61 6.55
C SER A 68 6.96 6.72 5.24
N ALA A 69 5.62 6.69 5.27
CA ALA A 69 4.74 6.72 4.10
C ALA A 69 3.91 8.02 3.98
N LYS A 70 4.23 9.08 4.74
CA LYS A 70 3.54 10.38 4.60
C LYS A 70 3.62 10.97 3.19
N SER A 71 4.70 10.69 2.46
CA SER A 71 4.83 11.09 1.04
C SER A 71 3.76 10.49 0.12
N ALA A 72 3.08 9.42 0.54
CA ALA A 72 2.00 8.79 -0.22
C ALA A 72 0.62 9.45 -0.01
N ILE A 73 0.47 10.40 0.93
CA ILE A 73 -0.81 11.08 1.22
C ILE A 73 -1.48 11.61 -0.07
N PRO A 74 -0.80 12.36 -0.96
CA PRO A 74 -1.43 12.87 -2.19
C PRO A 74 -1.96 11.76 -3.10
N SER A 75 -1.32 10.59 -3.09
CA SER A 75 -1.74 9.43 -3.90
C SER A 75 -2.88 8.64 -3.27
N LEU A 76 -3.09 8.76 -1.94
CA LEU A 76 -4.18 8.10 -1.21
C LEU A 76 -5.49 8.90 -1.26
N ILE A 77 -5.43 10.22 -1.39
CA ILE A 77 -6.61 11.10 -1.44
C ILE A 77 -7.62 10.69 -2.55
N PRO A 78 -7.21 10.41 -3.80
CA PRO A 78 -8.14 9.99 -4.85
C PRO A 78 -8.94 8.72 -4.51
N LEU A 79 -8.35 7.80 -3.72
CA LEU A 79 -9.00 6.52 -3.36
C LEU A 79 -10.18 6.72 -2.40
N LEU A 80 -10.32 7.89 -1.77
CA LEU A 80 -11.54 8.22 -1.00
C LEU A 80 -12.79 8.23 -1.88
N LYS A 81 -12.64 8.40 -3.20
CA LYS A 81 -13.72 8.36 -4.19
C LYS A 81 -13.68 7.10 -5.07
N ASP A 82 -12.91 6.09 -4.67
CA ASP A 82 -12.82 4.84 -5.42
C ASP A 82 -14.20 4.15 -5.54
N GLN A 83 -14.44 3.45 -6.64
CA GLN A 83 -15.70 2.73 -6.87
C GLN A 83 -15.91 1.60 -5.86
N ASP A 84 -14.82 0.96 -5.43
CA ASP A 84 -14.86 -0.16 -4.48
C ASP A 84 -14.90 0.33 -3.02
N LYS A 85 -15.85 -0.21 -2.25
CA LYS A 85 -16.06 0.19 -0.85
C LYS A 85 -14.89 -0.16 0.07
N TRP A 86 -14.18 -1.25 -0.20
CA TRP A 86 -13.04 -1.67 0.59
C TRP A 86 -11.84 -0.77 0.33
N VAL A 87 -11.64 -0.36 -0.92
CA VAL A 87 -10.61 0.63 -1.28
C VAL A 87 -10.85 1.95 -0.55
N ARG A 88 -12.08 2.48 -0.56
CA ARG A 88 -12.43 3.70 0.19
C ARG A 88 -12.18 3.58 1.69
N SER A 89 -12.54 2.43 2.27
CA SER A 89 -12.31 2.16 3.70
C SER A 89 -10.82 2.11 4.03
N SER A 90 -10.02 1.39 3.23
CA SER A 90 -8.56 1.33 3.39
C SER A 90 -7.92 2.71 3.26
N ALA A 91 -8.33 3.51 2.28
CA ALA A 91 -7.80 4.85 2.07
C ALA A 91 -8.09 5.78 3.26
N THR A 92 -9.34 5.78 3.75
CA THR A 92 -9.73 6.54 4.96
C THR A 92 -8.87 6.16 6.17
N GLN A 93 -8.72 4.86 6.40
CA GLN A 93 -7.91 4.35 7.52
C GLN A 93 -6.43 4.70 7.36
N ALA A 94 -5.88 4.57 6.16
CA ALA A 94 -4.49 4.90 5.87
C ALA A 94 -4.22 6.38 6.09
N LEU A 95 -5.04 7.27 5.52
CA LEU A 95 -4.93 8.71 5.70
C LEU A 95 -5.01 9.11 7.17
N LYS A 96 -5.93 8.53 7.96
CA LYS A 96 -5.99 8.74 9.40
C LYS A 96 -4.70 8.31 10.12
N LYS A 97 -4.14 7.13 9.78
CA LYS A 97 -2.87 6.65 10.36
C LYS A 97 -1.68 7.53 10.00
N LEU A 98 -1.73 8.19 8.83
CA LEU A 98 -0.71 9.13 8.35
C LEU A 98 -0.89 10.55 8.92
N GLY A 99 -1.94 10.79 9.71
CA GLY A 99 -2.23 12.09 10.29
C GLY A 99 -2.83 13.09 9.31
N TYR A 100 -3.36 12.63 8.18
CA TYR A 100 -4.09 13.51 7.26
C TYR A 100 -5.41 13.93 7.88
N GLN A 101 -5.60 15.25 7.99
CA GLN A 101 -6.85 15.90 8.37
C GLN A 101 -7.27 16.78 7.17
N PRO A 102 -8.51 16.64 6.66
CA PRO A 102 -9.00 17.41 5.52
C PRO A 102 -9.25 18.88 5.87
#